data_AF-A0A2S9GPA1-F1
#
_entry.id   AF-A0A2S9GPA1-F1
#
_cell.length_a   1.000
_cell.length_b   1.000
_cell.length_c   1.000
_cell.angle_alpha   90.00
_cell.angle_beta   90.00
_cell.angle_gamma   90.00
#
_symmetry.space_group_name_H-M   'P 1'
#
loop_
_entity.id
_entity.type
_entity.pdbx_description
1 polymer ?
#
loop_
_entity_poly.entity_id
_entity_poly.type
_entity_poly.pdbx_seq_one_letter_code
_entity_poly.pdbx_strand_id
1 'polypeptide(L)' 'TAEIVAPRCDITDPRQLSAAAADHAVGEATLVIHAAGAAALAGRAGTSGSTLLDNAAAKLAGLEHLTAAWPIRDDA' A
#
# COMPACT_ATOMS: atom_id res chain seq x y z
N THR A 1 11.67 -7.18 -23.49
CA THR A 1 11.99 -6.99 -22.05
C THR A 1 10.87 -6.20 -21.44
N ALA A 2 10.48 -6.47 -20.19
CA ALA A 2 9.47 -5.68 -19.49
C ALA A 2 10.14 -4.46 -18.84
N GLU A 3 9.44 -3.32 -18.82
CA GLU A 3 9.83 -2.16 -18.03
C GLU A 3 9.50 -2.41 -16.56
N ILE A 4 10.41 -2.02 -15.66
CA ILE A 4 10.22 -2.15 -14.20
C ILE A 4 10.49 -0.79 -13.57
N VAL A 5 9.48 -0.24 -12.90
CA VAL A 5 9.57 1.02 -12.15
C VAL A 5 9.40 0.72 -10.67
N ALA A 6 10.28 1.25 -9.83
CA ALA A 6 10.31 0.99 -8.40
C ALA A 6 10.38 2.32 -7.60
N PRO A 7 9.30 3.13 -7.61
CA PRO A 7 9.30 4.39 -6.91
C PRO A 7 9.33 4.17 -5.39
N ARG A 8 10.02 5.04 -4.66
CA ARG A 8 9.89 5.07 -3.19
C ARG A 8 8.57 5.73 -2.85
N CYS A 9 7.66 4.98 -2.22
CA CYS A 9 6.35 5.46 -1.82
C CYS A 9 5.98 4.85 -0.48
N ASP A 10 5.75 5.69 0.54
CA ASP A 10 5.05 5.25 1.74
C ASP A 10 3.55 5.22 1.43
N ILE A 11 2.98 4.02 1.30
CA ILE A 11 1.57 3.83 0.94
C ILE A 11 0.60 4.29 2.05
N THR A 12 1.11 4.51 3.27
CA THR A 12 0.31 5.09 4.35
C THR A 12 0.13 6.60 4.19
N ASP A 13 0.90 7.25 3.32
CA ASP A 13 0.74 8.64 2.92
C ASP A 13 -0.02 8.74 1.59
N PRO A 14 -1.30 9.18 1.58
CA PRO A 14 -2.11 9.23 0.37
C PRO A 14 -1.56 10.22 -0.67
N ARG A 15 -0.76 11.22 -0.25
CA ARG A 15 -0.17 12.19 -1.19
C ARG A 15 0.97 11.57 -1.97
N GLN A 16 1.83 10.80 -1.30
CA GLN A 16 2.91 10.07 -1.98
C GLN A 16 2.35 9.06 -2.98
N LEU A 17 1.28 8.37 -2.61
CA LEU A 17 0.65 7.39 -3.48
C LEU A 17 0.00 8.04 -4.71
N SER A 18 -0.70 9.16 -4.52
CA SER A 18 -1.28 9.94 -5.61
C SER A 18 -0.20 10.48 -6.57
N ALA A 19 0.93 10.95 -6.02
CA ALA A 19 2.06 11.40 -6.84
C ALA A 19 2.67 10.24 -7.64
N ALA A 20 2.89 9.07 -7.00
CA ALA A 20 3.40 7.89 -7.68
C ALA A 20 2.45 7.39 -8.80
N ALA A 21 1.14 7.43 -8.56
CA ALA A 21 0.15 7.10 -9.58
C ALA A 21 0.19 8.09 -10.76
N ALA A 22 0.28 9.40 -10.48
CA ALA A 22 0.39 10.41 -11.54
C ALA A 22 1.65 10.26 -12.39
N ASP A 23 2.78 9.90 -11.78
CA ASP A 23 4.07 9.77 -12.46
C ASP A 23 4.22 8.44 -13.23
N HIS A 24 3.49 7.39 -12.84
CA HIS A 24 3.79 6.02 -13.30
C HIS A 24 2.59 5.19 -13.76
N ALA A 25 1.34 5.60 -13.53
CA ALA A 25 0.19 4.83 -13.99
C ALA A 25 0.05 4.92 -15.51
N VAL A 26 0.33 3.81 -16.20
CA VAL A 26 0.08 3.67 -17.65
C VAL A 26 -1.28 3.00 -17.84
N GLY A 27 -2.34 3.72 -17.47
CA GLY A 27 -3.72 3.23 -17.48
C GLY A 27 -4.14 2.47 -16.21
N GLU A 28 -5.29 1.79 -16.28
CA GLU A 28 -5.83 1.02 -15.15
C GLU A 28 -5.01 -0.25 -14.88
N ALA A 29 -4.68 -0.47 -13.62
CA ALA A 29 -4.01 -1.68 -13.15
C ALA A 29 -4.90 -2.89 -13.40
N THR A 30 -4.31 -3.92 -14.00
CA THR A 30 -4.98 -5.20 -14.33
C THR A 30 -4.70 -6.30 -13.30
N LEU A 31 -3.83 -6.02 -12.33
CA LEU A 31 -3.48 -6.88 -11.22
C LEU A 31 -2.86 -6.00 -10.13
N VAL A 32 -3.31 -6.16 -8.90
CA VAL A 32 -2.72 -5.51 -7.73
C VAL A 32 -2.24 -6.56 -6.74
N ILE A 33 -0.96 -6.51 -6.38
CA ILE A 33 -0.39 -7.34 -5.31
C ILE A 33 -0.07 -6.43 -4.12
N HIS A 34 -0.99 -6.36 -3.16
CA HIS A 34 -0.79 -5.62 -1.93
C HIS A 34 -0.04 -6.47 -0.89
N ALA A 35 1.29 -6.46 -0.98
CA ALA A 35 2.16 -7.22 -0.08
C ALA A 35 2.71 -6.39 1.09
N ALA A 36 2.37 -5.11 1.17
CA ALA A 36 2.92 -4.23 2.20
C ALA A 36 2.42 -4.61 3.61
N GLY A 37 3.29 -4.43 4.59
CA GLY A 37 3.01 -4.72 5.98
C GLY A 37 4.24 -4.63 6.85
N ALA A 38 4.03 -4.25 8.11
CA ALA A 38 4.99 -4.45 9.19
C ALA A 38 4.54 -5.64 10.03
N ALA A 39 5.51 -6.36 10.60
CA ALA A 39 5.23 -7.53 11.44
C ALA A 39 6.09 -7.50 12.71
N ALA A 40 5.69 -6.66 13.67
CA ALA A 40 6.16 -6.76 15.04
C ALA A 40 5.29 -7.82 15.77
N LEU A 41 5.85 -9.02 15.94
CA LEU A 41 5.16 -10.16 16.54
C LEU A 41 5.43 -10.21 18.04
N ALA A 42 4.37 -10.18 18.84
CA ALA A 42 4.40 -10.35 20.28
C ALA A 42 3.19 -11.17 20.73
N GLY A 43 3.30 -11.85 21.88
CA GLY A 43 2.13 -12.41 22.55
C GLY A 43 1.19 -11.31 23.03
N ARG A 44 -0.08 -11.65 23.28
CA ARG A 44 -1.13 -10.67 23.64
C ARG A 44 -0.73 -9.68 24.75
N ALA A 45 -0.08 -10.16 25.81
CA ALA A 45 0.34 -9.31 26.93
C ALA A 45 1.49 -8.33 26.56
N GLY A 46 2.24 -8.62 25.50
CA GLY A 46 3.31 -7.78 24.97
C GLY A 46 2.89 -6.90 23.78
N THR A 47 1.63 -6.98 23.33
CA THR A 47 1.12 -6.12 22.27
C THR A 47 0.55 -4.84 22.86
N SER A 48 1.12 -3.69 22.51
CA SER A 48 0.50 -2.39 22.77
C SER A 48 -0.43 -1.99 21.63
N GLY A 49 -1.29 -0.99 21.89
CA GLY A 49 -2.10 -0.38 20.83
C GLY A 49 -1.25 0.21 19.70
N SER A 50 -0.09 0.80 20.00
CA SER A 50 0.80 1.35 18.99
C SER A 50 1.37 0.25 18.09
N THR A 51 1.81 -0.89 18.65
CA THR A 51 2.30 -2.02 17.85
C THR A 51 1.21 -2.58 16.93
N LEU A 52 -0.03 -2.62 17.40
CA LEU A 52 -1.16 -3.04 16.56
C LEU A 52 -1.41 -2.06 15.42
N LEU A 53 -1.41 -0.75 15.70
CA LEU A 53 -1.57 0.30 14.69
C LEU A 53 -0.45 0.25 13.66
N ASP A 54 0.81 0.13 14.08
CA ASP A 54 1.97 0.06 13.19
C ASP A 54 1.89 -1.16 12.26
N ASN A 55 1.49 -2.33 12.79
CA ASN A 55 1.30 -3.54 11.99
C ASN A 55 0.14 -3.42 10.98
N ALA A 56 -0.94 -2.72 11.36
CA ALA A 56 -2.15 -2.62 10.57
C ALA A 56 -2.11 -1.49 9.53
N ALA A 57 -1.38 -0.40 9.78
CA ALA A 57 -1.43 0.83 8.98
C ALA A 57 -1.14 0.57 7.49
N ALA A 58 -0.01 -0.09 7.19
CA ALA A 58 0.35 -0.41 5.81
C ALA A 58 -0.65 -1.38 5.16
N LYS A 59 -1.27 -2.29 5.93
CA LYS A 59 -2.24 -3.26 5.40
C LYS A 59 -3.58 -2.61 5.09
N LEU A 60 -4.13 -1.88 6.06
CA LEU A 60 -5.50 -1.36 5.99
C LEU A 60 -5.54 0.02 5.33
N ALA A 61 -4.91 1.01 5.95
CA ALA A 61 -4.89 2.37 5.39
C ALA A 61 -4.14 2.40 4.06
N GLY A 62 -3.04 1.64 3.94
CA GLY A 62 -2.32 1.51 2.67
C GLY A 62 -3.15 0.91 1.54
N LEU A 63 -3.99 -0.10 1.82
CA LEU A 63 -4.90 -0.67 0.82
C LEU A 63 -5.99 0.33 0.44
N GLU A 64 -6.61 0.97 1.42
CA GLU A 64 -7.63 1.99 1.21
C GLU A 64 -7.11 3.11 0.31
N HIS A 65 -5.94 3.68 0.63
CA HIS A 65 -5.31 4.72 -0.19
C HIS A 65 -5.01 4.21 -1.60
N LEU A 66 -4.51 2.98 -1.75
CA LEU A 66 -4.19 2.40 -3.05
C LEU A 66 -5.44 2.30 -3.94
N THR A 67 -6.53 1.79 -3.39
CA THR A 67 -7.81 1.68 -4.10
C THR A 67 -8.44 3.04 -4.42
N ALA A 68 -8.12 4.08 -3.65
CA ALA A 68 -8.63 5.43 -3.87
C ALA A 68 -7.81 6.23 -4.90
N ALA A 69 -6.49 6.02 -4.95
CA ALA A 69 -5.58 6.83 -5.75
C ALA A 69 -5.15 6.18 -7.07
N TRP A 70 -5.03 4.86 -7.10
CA TRP A 70 -4.58 4.15 -8.31
C TRP A 70 -5.79 3.71 -9.15
N PRO A 71 -5.83 4.02 -10.47
CA PRO A 71 -6.87 3.49 -11.34
C PRO A 71 -6.74 1.96 -11.43
N ILE A 72 -7.74 1.22 -10.97
CA ILE A 72 -7.75 -0.26 -10.95
C ILE A 72 -8.96 -0.72 -11.75
N ARG A 73 -8.79 -1.73 -12.62
CA ARG A 73 -9.91 -2.30 -13.36
C ARG A 73 -10.87 -3.01 -12.41
N ASP A 74 -12.14 -3.02 -12.77
CA ASP A 74 -13.18 -3.72 -12.01
C ASP A 74 -12.92 -5.24 -11.89
N ASP A 75 -12.14 -5.83 -12.79
CA ASP A 75 -11.83 -7.27 -12.85
C ASP A 75 -10.41 -7.65 -12.39
N ALA A 76 -9.66 -6.69 -11.83
CA ALA A 76 -8.29 -6.87 -11.36
C ALA A 76 -8.16 -7.58 -10.00
#